data_AF-X1D908-F1
#
_entry.id   AF-X1D908-F1
#
_cell.length_a   1.000
_cell.length_b   1.000
_cell.length_c   1.000
_cell.angle_alpha   90.00
_cell.angle_beta   90.00
_cell.angle_gamma   90.00
#
_symmetry.space_group_name_H-M   'P 1'
#
loop_
_entity.id
_entity.type
_entity.pdbx_description
1 polymer ?
#
loop_
_entity_poly.entity_id
_entity_poly.type
_entity_poly.pdbx_seq_one_letter_code
_entity_poly.pdbx_strand_id
1 'polypeptide(L)'
;MEIQSGIIASMRVMVEREAKMCVAVSHPEATGIPELVFAAIRETVEERGYTYGEDYVILGYVFPNEAAVASAAQDWQGVIHNDFYGQSTEGTFLDQIHDWSDWTLISDYTTGIQSGSLINHFGLRGTPMIVNCIGVMISTQMPYLS
;
A
#
# COMPACT_ATOMS: atom_id res chain seq x y z
N MET A 1 -10.14 -4.97 19.09
CA MET A 1 -8.95 -4.43 18.41
C MET A 1 -9.49 -3.47 17.36
N GLU A 2 -9.34 -2.17 17.60
CA GLU A 2 -9.90 -1.13 16.73
C GLU A 2 -9.02 -1.03 15.49
N ILE A 3 -9.33 -1.83 14.46
CA ILE A 3 -8.81 -1.56 13.13
C ILE A 3 -9.45 -0.23 12.72
N GLN A 4 -8.62 0.79 12.50
CA GLN A 4 -9.10 2.15 12.30
C GLN A 4 -10.13 2.16 11.17
N SER A 5 -11.34 2.64 11.49
CA SER A 5 -12.48 2.74 10.56
C SER A 5 -12.11 3.41 9.23
N GLY A 6 -11.12 4.32 9.25
CA GLY A 6 -10.58 4.97 8.06
C GLY A 6 -9.90 4.02 7.07
N ILE A 7 -9.14 3.01 7.53
CA ILE A 7 -8.50 2.02 6.65
C ILE A 7 -9.57 1.18 5.97
N ILE A 8 -10.54 0.68 6.75
CA ILE A 8 -11.65 -0.14 6.25
C ILE A 8 -12.49 0.63 5.23
N ALA A 9 -12.85 1.88 5.55
CA ALA A 9 -13.66 2.71 4.66
C ALA A 9 -12.94 2.98 3.33
N SER A 10 -11.67 3.35 3.38
CA SER A 10 -10.91 3.67 2.17
C SER A 10 -10.61 2.43 1.32
N MET A 11 -10.25 1.29 1.91
CA MET A 11 -10.11 0.03 1.16
C MET A 11 -11.43 -0.40 0.54
N ARG A 12 -12.57 -0.23 1.23
CA ARG A 12 -13.89 -0.49 0.65
C ARG A 12 -14.14 0.37 -0.58
N VAL A 13 -13.86 1.67 -0.51
CA VAL A 13 -14.00 2.57 -1.66
C VAL A 13 -13.11 2.16 -2.83
N MET A 14 -11.87 1.70 -2.57
CA MET A 14 -10.99 1.20 -3.63
C MET A 14 -11.60 -0.02 -4.34
N VAL A 15 -12.15 -0.98 -3.58
CA VAL A 15 -12.83 -2.16 -4.11
C VAL A 15 -14.09 -1.79 -4.89
N GLU A 16 -14.91 -0.88 -4.37
CA GLU A 16 -16.11 -0.37 -5.07
C GLU A 16 -15.79 0.35 -6.39
N ARG A 17 -14.56 0.85 -6.52
CA ARG A 17 -14.04 1.52 -7.72
C ARG A 17 -13.24 0.59 -8.63
N GLU A 18 -13.18 -0.70 -8.33
CA GLU A 18 -12.50 -1.70 -9.15
C GLU A 18 -10.99 -1.39 -9.35
N ALA A 19 -10.39 -0.70 -8.36
CA ALA A 19 -8.96 -0.44 -8.33
C ALA A 19 -8.15 -1.69 -7.96
N LYS A 20 -7.15 -2.04 -8.76
CA LYS A 20 -6.18 -3.09 -8.39
C LYS A 20 -5.26 -2.60 -7.26
N MET A 21 -5.00 -3.45 -6.26
CA MET A 21 -4.35 -3.03 -5.02
C MET A 21 -3.14 -3.89 -4.66
N CYS A 22 -2.02 -3.23 -4.39
CA CYS A 22 -0.85 -3.84 -3.79
C CYS A 22 -0.69 -3.33 -2.36
N VAL A 23 -0.77 -4.23 -1.38
CA VAL A 23 -0.73 -3.88 0.05
C VAL A 23 0.62 -4.26 0.65
N ALA A 24 1.38 -3.26 1.08
CA ALA A 24 2.64 -3.42 1.79
C ALA A 24 2.54 -2.86 3.21
N VAL A 25 3.33 -3.41 4.13
CA VAL A 25 3.47 -2.87 5.49
C VAL A 25 4.93 -2.52 5.80
N SER A 26 5.11 -1.54 6.68
CA SER A 26 6.42 -1.03 7.09
C SER A 26 6.78 -1.34 8.55
N HIS A 27 6.01 -2.19 9.22
CA HIS A 27 6.28 -2.65 10.58
C HIS A 27 6.02 -4.17 10.65
N PRO A 28 6.92 -4.97 11.23
CA PRO A 28 6.79 -6.43 11.17
C PRO A 28 5.50 -6.95 11.84
N GLU A 29 5.07 -6.32 12.93
CA GLU A 29 3.84 -6.61 13.68
C GLU A 29 2.56 -6.25 12.90
N ALA A 30 2.67 -5.44 11.83
CA ALA A 30 1.53 -5.04 11.01
C ALA A 30 1.18 -6.07 9.92
N THR A 31 1.98 -7.13 9.75
CA THR A 31 1.81 -8.13 8.67
C THR A 31 0.45 -8.85 8.69
N GLY A 32 -0.20 -8.98 9.85
CA GLY A 32 -1.55 -9.55 9.96
C GLY A 32 -2.69 -8.54 9.74
N ILE A 33 -2.41 -7.24 9.66
CA ILE A 33 -3.44 -6.20 9.51
C ILE A 33 -4.17 -6.32 8.15
N PRO A 34 -3.48 -6.50 7.00
CA PRO A 34 -4.16 -6.62 5.70
C PRO A 34 -5.26 -7.68 5.69
N GLU A 35 -4.99 -8.88 6.20
CA GLU A 35 -5.99 -9.96 6.25
C GLU A 35 -7.23 -9.58 7.06
N LEU A 36 -7.04 -8.92 8.19
CA LEU A 36 -8.14 -8.46 9.02
C LEU A 36 -8.98 -7.38 8.33
N VAL A 37 -8.33 -6.49 7.56
CA VAL A 37 -9.06 -5.48 6.79
C VAL A 37 -9.86 -6.13 5.67
N PHE A 38 -9.26 -7.02 4.87
CA PHE A 38 -9.98 -7.75 3.83
C PHE A 38 -11.13 -8.59 4.39
N ALA A 39 -10.96 -9.20 5.58
CA ALA A 39 -12.05 -9.88 6.27
C ALA A 39 -13.20 -8.92 6.65
N ALA A 40 -12.89 -7.69 7.05
CA ALA A 40 -13.89 -6.68 7.41
C ALA A 40 -14.66 -6.10 6.20
N ILE A 41 -14.10 -6.19 4.99
CA ILE A 41 -14.75 -5.74 3.74
C ILE A 41 -15.14 -6.91 2.82
N ARG A 42 -15.17 -8.14 3.36
CA ARG A 42 -15.37 -9.37 2.59
C ARG A 42 -16.62 -9.34 1.70
N GLU A 43 -17.74 -8.86 2.22
CA GLU A 43 -18.99 -8.74 1.46
C GLU A 43 -18.79 -7.90 0.18
N THR A 44 -18.15 -6.73 0.31
CA THR A 44 -17.85 -5.86 -0.84
C THR A 44 -16.88 -6.50 -1.83
N VAL A 45 -15.88 -7.23 -1.33
CA VAL A 45 -14.91 -7.97 -2.16
C VAL A 45 -15.62 -9.06 -2.96
N GLU A 46 -16.48 -9.84 -2.33
CA GLU A 46 -17.25 -10.91 -2.97
C GLU A 46 -18.27 -10.36 -3.98
N GLU A 47 -19.00 -9.30 -3.64
CA GLU A 47 -19.96 -8.63 -4.55
C GLU A 47 -19.30 -8.08 -5.81
N ARG A 48 -18.03 -7.65 -5.71
CA ARG A 48 -17.24 -7.10 -6.82
C ARG A 48 -16.38 -8.14 -7.53
N GLY A 49 -16.39 -9.39 -7.06
CA GLY A 49 -15.62 -10.48 -7.67
C GLY A 49 -14.10 -10.33 -7.54
N TYR A 50 -13.61 -9.59 -6.54
CA TYR A 50 -12.18 -9.36 -6.34
C TYR A 50 -11.46 -10.66 -5.98
N THR A 51 -10.38 -10.95 -6.71
CA THR A 51 -9.61 -12.18 -6.56
C THR A 51 -8.15 -11.90 -6.20
N TYR A 52 -7.61 -12.65 -5.23
CA TYR A 52 -6.20 -12.57 -4.85
C TYR A 52 -5.30 -12.98 -6.02
N GLY A 53 -4.24 -12.21 -6.29
CA GLY A 53 -3.35 -12.41 -7.43
C GLY A 53 -3.83 -11.77 -8.74
N GLU A 54 -5.13 -11.49 -8.88
CA GLU A 54 -5.69 -10.82 -10.06
C GLU A 54 -5.99 -9.34 -9.81
N ASP A 55 -6.64 -9.03 -8.69
CA ASP A 55 -7.08 -7.68 -8.33
C ASP A 55 -6.38 -7.13 -7.10
N TYR A 56 -5.90 -8.01 -6.21
CA TYR A 56 -5.10 -7.56 -5.07
C TYR A 56 -4.00 -8.56 -4.69
N VAL A 57 -2.88 -8.01 -4.21
CA VAL A 57 -1.73 -8.75 -3.71
C VAL A 57 -1.32 -8.15 -2.37
N ILE A 58 -0.96 -9.01 -1.41
CA ILE A 58 -0.45 -8.60 -0.10
C ILE A 58 1.04 -8.96 -0.03
N LEU A 59 1.91 -7.96 -0.04
CA LEU A 59 3.37 -8.16 -0.02
C LEU A 59 3.92 -8.41 1.39
N GLY A 60 3.20 -7.98 2.42
CA GLY A 60 3.70 -8.04 3.79
C GLY A 60 4.79 -7.00 4.06
N TYR A 61 5.78 -7.36 4.87
CA TYR A 61 6.80 -6.42 5.35
C TYR A 61 7.95 -6.25 4.35
N VAL A 62 7.76 -5.34 3.40
CA VAL A 62 8.72 -5.09 2.31
C VAL A 62 9.40 -3.71 2.37
N PHE A 63 8.95 -2.82 3.25
CA PHE A 63 9.51 -1.47 3.41
C PHE A 63 10.10 -1.24 4.81
N PRO A 64 11.21 -1.93 5.17
CA PRO A 64 11.84 -1.81 6.48
C PRO A 64 12.55 -0.47 6.73
N ASN A 65 12.95 0.23 5.68
CA ASN A 65 13.69 1.49 5.75
C ASN A 65 13.54 2.29 4.45
N GLU A 66 14.01 3.54 4.46
CA GLU A 66 13.93 4.43 3.28
C GLU A 66 14.66 3.86 2.06
N ALA A 67 15.78 3.15 2.24
CA ALA A 67 16.50 2.56 1.12
C ALA A 67 15.67 1.50 0.38
N ALA A 68 14.90 0.67 1.12
CA ALA A 68 13.99 -0.29 0.50
C ALA A 68 12.87 0.41 -0.29
N VAL A 69 12.31 1.49 0.26
CA VAL A 69 11.30 2.30 -0.44
C VAL A 69 11.89 2.95 -1.70
N ALA A 70 13.10 3.52 -1.59
CA ALA A 70 13.79 4.15 -2.70
C ALA A 70 14.13 3.16 -3.82
N SER A 71 14.59 1.96 -3.48
CA SER A 71 14.87 0.90 -4.44
C SER A 71 13.61 0.45 -5.16
N ALA A 72 12.52 0.16 -4.42
CA ALA A 72 11.25 -0.25 -5.03
C ALA A 72 10.63 0.84 -5.91
N ALA A 73 10.87 2.12 -5.58
CA ALA A 73 10.43 3.25 -6.40
C ALA A 73 11.25 3.41 -7.70
N GLN A 74 12.45 2.85 -7.80
CA GLN A 74 13.33 2.96 -8.97
C GLN A 74 13.30 1.71 -9.85
N ASP A 75 13.18 0.55 -9.22
CA ASP A 75 13.19 -0.75 -9.88
C ASP A 75 12.32 -1.72 -9.06
N TRP A 76 11.02 -1.68 -9.31
CA TRP A 76 10.05 -2.50 -8.60
C TRP A 76 10.31 -3.99 -8.84
N GLN A 77 10.46 -4.37 -10.11
CA GLN A 77 10.67 -5.76 -10.54
C GLN A 77 12.01 -6.32 -10.05
N GLY A 78 13.03 -5.49 -9.85
CA GLY A 78 14.30 -5.90 -9.26
C GLY A 78 14.22 -6.20 -7.77
N VAL A 79 13.24 -5.64 -7.05
CA VAL A 79 13.18 -5.65 -5.58
C VAL A 79 12.07 -6.55 -5.04
N ILE A 80 10.89 -6.55 -5.67
CA ILE A 80 9.71 -7.27 -5.20
C ILE A 80 9.47 -8.47 -6.11
N HIS A 81 9.59 -9.67 -5.55
CA HIS A 81 9.45 -10.92 -6.30
C HIS A 81 8.34 -11.81 -5.76
N ASN A 82 8.18 -11.85 -4.44
CA ASN A 82 7.23 -12.73 -3.77
C ASN A 82 6.29 -11.93 -2.85
N ASP A 83 5.09 -12.44 -2.70
CA ASP A 83 4.09 -11.93 -1.77
C ASP A 83 4.30 -12.45 -0.33
N PHE A 84 3.41 -12.05 0.57
CA PHE A 84 3.43 -12.46 1.97
C PHE A 84 3.24 -13.97 2.18
N TYR A 85 2.58 -14.65 1.26
CA TYR A 85 2.33 -16.10 1.30
C TYR A 85 3.45 -16.91 0.61
N GLY A 86 4.49 -16.22 0.10
CA GLY A 86 5.60 -16.84 -0.62
C GLY A 86 5.27 -17.22 -2.06
N GLN A 87 4.19 -16.69 -2.63
CA GLN A 87 3.87 -16.87 -4.05
C GLN A 87 4.58 -15.79 -4.87
N SER A 88 4.95 -16.13 -6.11
CA SER A 88 5.53 -15.16 -7.03
C SER A 88 4.52 -14.07 -7.38
N THR A 89 5.00 -12.84 -7.52
CA THR A 89 4.21 -11.71 -8.05
C THR A 89 4.18 -11.68 -9.59
N GLU A 90 4.99 -12.52 -10.24
CA GLU A 90 5.01 -12.68 -11.69
C GLU A 90 3.67 -13.21 -12.23
N GLY A 91 3.18 -12.64 -13.32
CA GLY A 91 1.91 -13.01 -13.95
C GLY A 91 0.70 -12.33 -13.30
N THR A 92 0.92 -11.49 -12.28
CA THR A 92 -0.13 -10.66 -11.69
C THR A 92 -0.21 -9.31 -12.40
N PHE A 93 -1.13 -8.43 -11.95
CA PHE A 93 -1.18 -7.06 -12.46
C PHE A 93 0.08 -6.24 -12.13
N LEU A 94 0.92 -6.70 -11.18
CA LEU A 94 2.17 -6.05 -10.81
C LEU A 94 3.23 -6.11 -11.91
N ASP A 95 3.11 -6.99 -12.91
CA ASP A 95 4.02 -7.06 -14.06
C ASP A 95 4.10 -5.74 -14.85
N GLN A 96 3.09 -4.87 -14.71
CA GLN A 96 3.05 -3.57 -15.37
C GLN A 96 3.81 -2.48 -14.59
N ILE A 97 4.23 -2.76 -13.36
CA ILE A 97 4.87 -1.79 -12.48
C ILE A 97 6.38 -1.94 -12.56
N HIS A 98 7.07 -0.93 -13.07
CA HIS A 98 8.54 -0.91 -13.19
C HIS A 98 9.15 0.10 -12.22
N ASP A 99 8.55 1.28 -12.09
CA ASP A 99 9.03 2.33 -11.21
C ASP A 99 7.89 3.15 -10.57
N TRP A 100 8.24 4.23 -9.87
CA TRP A 100 7.31 5.11 -9.17
C TRP A 100 6.21 5.69 -10.08
N SER A 101 6.47 5.85 -11.38
CA SER A 101 5.58 6.54 -12.30
C SER A 101 4.41 5.68 -12.78
N ASP A 102 4.53 4.35 -12.70
CA ASP A 102 3.45 3.41 -13.06
C ASP A 102 2.34 3.35 -12.00
N TRP A 103 2.62 3.82 -10.78
CA TRP A 103 1.64 3.86 -9.70
C TRP A 103 0.65 5.01 -9.88
N THR A 104 -0.64 4.68 -9.91
CA THR A 104 -1.70 5.69 -10.03
C THR A 104 -1.99 6.42 -8.72
N LEU A 105 -1.80 5.75 -7.57
CA LEU A 105 -2.09 6.28 -6.25
C LEU A 105 -1.31 5.50 -5.18
N ILE A 106 -0.74 6.21 -4.21
CA ILE A 106 -0.31 5.62 -2.93
C ILE A 106 -1.30 6.04 -1.84
N SER A 107 -1.86 5.07 -1.13
CA SER A 107 -2.68 5.32 0.06
C SER A 107 -1.93 4.88 1.31
N ASP A 108 -1.32 5.84 1.98
CA ASP A 108 -0.54 5.61 3.20
C ASP A 108 -1.43 5.67 4.44
N TYR A 109 -1.27 4.69 5.33
CA TYR A 109 -1.91 4.61 6.63
C TYR A 109 -0.84 4.45 7.69
N THR A 110 -0.43 5.58 8.24
CA THR A 110 0.76 5.65 9.06
C THR A 110 0.44 5.95 10.52
N THR A 111 1.08 5.21 11.41
CA THR A 111 1.27 5.61 12.81
C THR A 111 2.65 6.28 13.02
N GLY A 112 3.51 6.33 11.99
CA GLY A 112 4.84 6.96 12.05
C GLY A 112 5.81 6.68 10.87
N ILE A 113 6.92 7.42 10.87
CA ILE A 113 8.22 7.34 10.16
C ILE A 113 8.24 7.12 8.62
N GLN A 114 7.62 6.08 8.05
CA GLN A 114 7.87 5.74 6.63
C GLN A 114 7.15 6.62 5.60
N SER A 115 6.19 7.43 6.02
CA SER A 115 5.50 8.38 5.12
C SER A 115 6.47 9.34 4.45
N GLY A 116 7.53 9.77 5.16
CA GLY A 116 8.57 10.61 4.58
C GLY A 116 9.30 9.92 3.43
N SER A 117 9.63 8.64 3.57
CA SER A 117 10.23 7.83 2.51
C SER A 117 9.32 7.72 1.29
N LEU A 118 8.02 7.45 1.50
CA LEU A 118 7.05 7.38 0.41
C LEU A 118 6.89 8.73 -0.29
N ILE A 119 6.83 9.83 0.46
CA ILE A 119 6.78 11.18 -0.09
C ILE A 119 8.05 11.48 -0.91
N ASN A 120 9.23 11.17 -0.40
CA ASN A 120 10.50 11.46 -1.07
C ASN A 120 10.65 10.72 -2.40
N HIS A 121 10.20 9.47 -2.47
CA HIS A 121 10.48 8.59 -3.61
C HIS A 121 9.29 8.35 -4.54
N PHE A 122 8.07 8.66 -4.12
CA PHE A 122 6.86 8.63 -4.95
C PHE A 122 6.21 10.01 -5.06
N GLY A 123 5.79 10.60 -3.92
CA GLY A 123 5.00 11.83 -3.88
C GLY A 123 5.65 13.03 -4.57
N LEU A 124 6.87 13.38 -4.17
CA LEU A 124 7.64 14.49 -4.75
C LEU A 124 8.06 14.26 -6.22
N ARG A 125 7.94 13.03 -6.71
CA ARG A 125 8.20 12.70 -8.12
C ARG A 125 6.95 12.81 -8.99
N GLY A 126 5.77 12.83 -8.40
CA GLY A 126 4.51 13.09 -9.08
C GLY A 126 3.45 12.01 -8.89
N THR A 127 3.74 10.92 -8.19
CA THR A 127 2.73 9.91 -7.84
C THR A 127 1.73 10.52 -6.85
N PRO A 128 0.42 10.57 -7.16
CA PRO A 128 -0.58 11.05 -6.22
C PRO A 128 -0.56 10.25 -4.91
N MET A 129 -0.68 10.94 -3.77
CA MET A 129 -0.69 10.30 -2.45
C MET A 129 -1.86 10.77 -1.59
N ILE A 130 -2.49 9.83 -0.89
CA ILE A 130 -3.38 10.11 0.25
C ILE A 130 -2.63 9.66 1.51
N VAL A 131 -2.42 10.59 2.45
CA VAL A 131 -1.70 10.31 3.70
C VAL A 131 -2.66 10.37 4.87
N ASN A 132 -3.02 9.19 5.40
CA ASN A 132 -3.79 9.05 6.63
C ASN A 132 -2.82 8.86 7.78
N CYS A 133 -2.53 9.93 8.50
CA CYS A 133 -1.63 9.90 9.66
C CYS A 133 -2.38 10.10 10.97
N ILE A 134 -1.87 9.50 12.05
CA ILE A 134 -2.37 9.80 13.39
C ILE A 134 -2.06 11.26 13.78
N GLY A 135 -2.89 11.85 14.64
CA GLY A 135 -2.85 13.29 14.94
C GLY A 135 -1.47 13.83 15.36
N VAL A 136 -0.66 13.03 16.04
CA VAL A 136 0.70 13.42 16.46
C VAL A 136 1.70 13.52 15.30
N MET A 137 1.41 12.90 14.16
CA MET A 137 2.25 12.95 12.96
C MET A 137 1.86 14.07 11.99
N ILE A 138 0.70 14.72 12.17
CA ILE A 138 0.22 15.79 11.27
C ILE A 138 1.31 16.85 11.03
N SER A 139 1.96 17.34 12.09
CA SER A 139 2.98 18.37 11.99
C SER A 139 4.19 17.97 11.13
N THR A 140 4.52 16.68 11.05
CA THR A 140 5.61 16.18 10.19
C THR A 140 5.21 16.06 8.73
N GLN A 141 3.91 15.93 8.45
CA GLN A 141 3.38 15.82 7.09
C GLN A 141 3.00 17.19 6.50
N MET A 142 2.60 18.15 7.35
CA MET A 142 2.21 19.51 6.95
C MET A 142 3.17 20.21 5.97
N PRO A 143 4.51 20.07 6.06
CA PRO A 143 5.42 20.70 5.09
C PRO A 143 5.26 20.21 3.64
N TYR A 144 4.65 19.04 3.44
CA TYR A 144 4.42 18.44 2.11
C TYR A 144 3.00 18.69 1.58
N LEU A 145 2.11 19.27 2.39
CA LEU A 145 0.77 19.67 1.98
C LEU A 145 0.84 21.11 1.47
N SER A 146 1.02 21.28 0.16
CA SER A 146 0.99 22.58 -0.54
C SER A 146 -0.40 22.87 -1.11
#